data_AF-A0A933ILK5-F1
#
_entry.id   AF-A0A933ILK5-F1
#
_cell.length_a   1.000
_cell.length_b   1.000
_cell.length_c   1.000
_cell.angle_alpha   90.00
_cell.angle_beta   90.00
_cell.angle_gamma   90.00
#
_symmetry.space_group_name_H-M   'P 1'
#
loop_
_entity.id
_entity.type
_entity.pdbx_description
1 polymer ?
#
loop_
_entity_poly.entity_id
_entity_poly.type
_entity_poly.pdbx_seq_one_letter_code
_entity_poly.pdbx_strand_id
1 'polypeptide(L)'
;CYCPDCFAQRNIPEYLNTLVSTEENKKFQMIRMQHVFGRCTDCRACENACPVGIPLSLITMKMAKDALELFGYVSGMDEETRPPLSTFLKDEVLEEIM
;
A
#
# COMPACT_ATOMS: atom_id res chain seq x y z
N CYS A 1 -7.57 -3.76 3.52
CA CYS A 1 -6.55 -4.62 4.16
C CYS A 1 -7.28 -5.74 4.89
N TYR A 2 -6.82 -6.96 4.73
CA TYR A 2 -7.38 -8.18 5.35
C TYR A 2 -6.26 -8.96 6.08
N CYS A 3 -5.29 -8.23 6.64
CA CYS A 3 -4.20 -8.83 7.41
C CYS A 3 -4.76 -9.39 8.74
N PRO A 4 -4.26 -10.54 9.22
CA PRO A 4 -4.66 -11.07 10.53
C PRO A 4 -4.27 -10.13 11.68
N ASP A 5 -3.12 -9.46 11.55
CA ASP A 5 -2.67 -8.42 12.47
C ASP A 5 -2.46 -7.09 11.72
N CYS A 6 -3.02 -6.00 12.26
CA CYS A 6 -2.82 -4.66 11.72
C CYS A 6 -1.69 -3.92 12.44
N PHE A 7 -0.79 -3.26 11.70
CA PHE A 7 0.26 -2.41 12.29
C PHE A 7 -0.31 -1.28 13.16
N ALA A 8 -1.51 -0.80 12.85
CA ALA A 8 -2.21 0.22 13.63
C ALA A 8 -2.79 -0.31 14.95
N GLN A 9 -2.75 -1.62 15.20
CA GLN A 9 -3.23 -2.28 16.41
C GLN A 9 -2.11 -2.93 17.23
N ARG A 10 -0.86 -2.87 16.76
CA ARG A 10 0.29 -3.47 17.46
C ARG A 10 0.94 -2.47 18.39
N ASN A 11 1.21 -2.93 19.61
CA ASN A 11 1.90 -2.15 20.64
C ASN A 11 3.37 -2.57 20.78
N ILE A 12 3.79 -3.71 20.19
CA ILE A 12 5.16 -4.23 20.24
C ILE A 12 5.54 -4.91 18.91
N PRO A 13 6.58 -4.42 18.19
CA PRO A 13 7.11 -3.06 18.34
C PRO A 13 6.02 -2.03 17.98
N GLU A 14 6.08 -0.86 18.61
CA GLU A 14 5.15 0.24 18.33
C GLU A 14 5.54 0.91 16.99
N TYR A 15 4.76 0.66 15.94
CA TYR A 15 4.95 1.30 14.62
C TYR A 15 4.23 2.65 14.51
N LEU A 16 3.14 2.78 15.26
CA LEU A 16 2.30 3.96 15.37
C LEU A 16 1.91 4.15 16.82
N ASN A 17 2.01 5.37 17.31
CA ASN A 17 1.41 5.71 18.59
C ASN A 17 -0.05 6.16 18.40
N THR A 18 -0.78 6.30 19.50
CA THR A 18 -2.20 6.68 19.48
C THR A 18 -2.45 8.19 19.48
N LEU A 19 -1.38 9.01 19.47
CA LEU A 19 -1.48 10.46 19.46
C LEU A 19 -1.90 10.95 18.07
N VAL A 20 -2.84 11.89 18.05
CA VAL A 20 -3.19 12.59 16.83
C VAL A 20 -2.20 13.72 16.60
N SER A 21 -1.18 13.45 15.78
CA SER A 21 -0.17 14.43 15.39
C SER A 21 0.13 14.35 13.89
N THR A 22 0.69 15.43 13.33
CA THR A 22 1.11 15.45 11.92
C THR A 22 2.13 14.35 11.60
N GLU A 23 3.03 14.04 12.54
CA GLU A 23 4.04 13.00 12.35
C GLU A 23 3.41 11.60 12.29
N GLU A 24 2.52 11.30 13.23
CA GLU A 24 1.85 9.99 13.31
C GLU A 24 0.87 9.79 12.16
N ASN A 25 0.15 10.84 11.76
CA ASN A 25 -0.70 10.81 10.58
C ASN A 25 0.13 10.51 9.32
N LYS A 26 1.32 11.12 9.17
CA LYS A 26 2.22 10.82 8.04
C LYS A 26 2.70 9.37 8.08
N LYS A 27 3.16 8.88 9.24
CA LYS A 27 3.58 7.48 9.40
C LYS A 27 2.46 6.51 9.01
N PHE A 28 1.24 6.75 9.48
CA PHE A 28 0.09 5.90 9.15
C PHE A 28 -0.15 5.84 7.65
N GLN A 29 -0.15 6.99 6.99
CA GLN A 29 -0.35 7.03 5.54
C GLN A 29 0.80 6.36 4.79
N MET A 30 2.07 6.58 5.17
CA MET A 30 3.23 5.93 4.53
C MET A 30 3.17 4.41 4.64
N ILE A 31 2.95 3.88 5.85
CA ILE A 31 2.87 2.44 6.07
C ILE A 31 1.68 1.86 5.32
N ARG A 32 0.52 2.53 5.36
CA ARG A 32 -0.68 2.09 4.63
C ARG A 32 -0.45 2.06 3.13
N MET A 33 0.21 3.06 2.56
CA MET A 33 0.55 3.13 1.14
C MET A 33 1.43 1.95 0.72
N GLN A 34 2.47 1.63 1.50
CA GLN A 34 3.31 0.45 1.26
C GLN A 34 2.50 -0.85 1.29
N HIS A 35 1.60 -1.03 2.26
CA HIS A 35 0.79 -2.25 2.38
C HIS A 35 -0.23 -2.44 1.25
N VAL A 36 -0.67 -1.34 0.62
CA VAL A 36 -1.67 -1.35 -0.46
C VAL A 36 -1.01 -1.42 -1.84
N PHE A 37 0.31 -1.28 -1.94
CA PHE A 37 1.04 -1.45 -3.19
C PHE A 37 0.72 -2.82 -3.82
N GLY A 38 0.37 -2.83 -5.11
CA GLY A 38 -0.06 -4.04 -5.80
C GLY A 38 -1.38 -4.66 -5.29
N ARG A 39 -2.25 -3.91 -4.59
CA ARG A 39 -3.58 -4.42 -4.15
C ARG A 39 -4.77 -3.64 -4.69
N CYS A 40 -4.52 -2.58 -5.45
CA CYS A 40 -5.58 -1.74 -5.99
C CYS A 40 -6.25 -2.42 -7.19
N THR A 41 -7.57 -2.58 -7.13
CA THR A 41 -8.42 -3.12 -8.21
C THR A 41 -9.39 -2.07 -8.77
N ASP A 42 -9.08 -0.78 -8.57
CA ASP A 42 -9.92 0.36 -8.95
C ASP A 42 -11.36 0.33 -8.39
N CYS A 43 -11.55 -0.20 -7.18
CA CYS A 43 -12.85 -0.22 -6.52
C CYS A 43 -13.26 1.14 -5.91
N ARG A 44 -12.35 2.13 -5.92
CA ARG A 44 -12.50 3.48 -5.33
C ARG A 44 -12.93 3.55 -3.86
N ALA A 45 -12.87 2.44 -3.12
CA ALA A 45 -13.26 2.40 -1.71
C ALA A 45 -12.41 3.34 -0.83
N CYS A 46 -11.13 3.56 -1.18
CA CYS A 46 -10.25 4.49 -0.49
C CYS A 46 -10.74 5.94 -0.58
N GLU A 47 -11.20 6.36 -1.76
CA GLU A 47 -11.72 7.71 -2.01
C GLU A 47 -13.07 7.91 -1.32
N ASN A 48 -13.99 6.94 -1.47
CA ASN A 48 -15.31 7.00 -0.84
C ASN A 48 -15.24 7.04 0.69
N ALA A 49 -14.20 6.42 1.28
CA ALA A 49 -13.99 6.42 2.72
C ALA A 49 -13.33 7.70 3.25
N CYS A 50 -12.83 8.60 2.38
CA CYS A 50 -12.09 9.78 2.81
C CYS A 50 -13.03 10.86 3.37
N PRO A 51 -12.96 11.21 4.67
CA PRO A 51 -13.89 12.16 5.28
C PRO A 51 -13.66 13.62 4.83
N VAL A 52 -12.53 13.90 4.18
CA VAL A 52 -12.14 15.23 3.71
C VAL A 52 -12.09 15.35 2.18
N GLY A 53 -12.64 14.35 1.47
CA GLY A 53 -12.80 14.42 0.01
C GLY A 53 -11.51 14.40 -0.81
N ILE A 54 -10.41 13.88 -0.27
CA ILE A 54 -9.16 13.71 -1.03
C ILE A 54 -9.36 12.58 -2.05
N PRO A 55 -8.98 12.77 -3.32
CA PRO A 55 -9.09 11.76 -4.37
C PRO A 55 -8.00 10.67 -4.23
N LEU A 56 -8.08 9.88 -3.16
CA LEU A 56 -7.08 8.86 -2.83
C LEU A 56 -6.94 7.77 -3.91
N SER A 57 -7.96 7.60 -4.75
CA SER A 57 -7.91 6.67 -5.88
C SER A 57 -6.76 6.97 -6.83
N LEU A 58 -6.42 8.25 -7.06
CA LEU A 58 -5.35 8.66 -7.96
C LEU A 58 -4.00 8.09 -7.53
N ILE A 59 -3.72 8.10 -6.22
CA ILE A 59 -2.48 7.55 -5.65
C ILE A 59 -2.46 6.04 -5.81
N THR A 60 -3.55 5.35 -5.47
CA THR A 60 -3.60 3.88 -5.55
C THR A 60 -3.61 3.37 -6.98
N MET A 61 -4.20 4.10 -7.93
CA MET A 61 -4.13 3.78 -9.36
C MET A 61 -2.73 4.00 -9.93
N LYS A 62 -2.02 5.06 -9.50
CA LYS A 62 -0.60 5.24 -9.85
C LYS A 62 0.24 4.07 -9.32
N MET A 63 0.01 3.62 -8.09
CA MET A 63 0.69 2.43 -7.55
C MET A 63 0.35 1.15 -8.32
N ALA A 64 -0.89 0.99 -8.80
CA ALA A 64 -1.26 -0.15 -9.65
C ALA A 64 -0.52 -0.11 -10.99
N LYS A 65 -0.42 1.08 -11.59
CA LYS A 65 0.38 1.31 -12.80
C LYS A 65 1.85 0.97 -12.55
N ASP A 66 2.42 1.41 -11.43
CA ASP A 66 3.82 1.12 -11.07
C ASP A 66 4.05 -0.36 -10.80
N ALA A 67 3.08 -1.05 -10.18
CA ALA A 67 3.14 -2.49 -9.99
C ALA A 67 3.17 -3.24 -11.34
N LEU A 68 2.42 -2.77 -12.34
CA LEU A 68 2.47 -3.32 -13.69
C LEU A 68 3.78 -3.01 -14.41
N GLU A 69 4.22 -1.74 -14.40
CA GLU A 69 5.40 -1.31 -15.15
C GLU A 69 6.70 -1.86 -14.58
N LEU A 70 6.83 -1.91 -13.25
CA LEU A 70 8.08 -2.32 -12.58
C LEU A 70 8.13 -3.84 -12.31
N PHE A 71 6.99 -4.49 -12.09
CA PHE A 71 6.93 -5.88 -11.65
C PHE A 71 6.07 -6.78 -12.54
N GLY A 72 5.44 -6.25 -13.60
CA GLY A 72 4.51 -7.03 -14.42
C GLY A 72 3.26 -7.49 -13.66
N TYR A 73 2.95 -6.87 -12.51
CA TYR A 73 1.93 -7.36 -11.59
C TYR A 73 0.61 -6.62 -11.74
N VAL A 74 -0.49 -7.39 -11.86
CA VAL A 74 -1.86 -6.87 -11.87
C VAL A 74 -2.64 -7.51 -10.72
N SER A 75 -3.20 -6.66 -9.85
CA SER A 75 -3.97 -7.12 -8.69
C SER A 75 -5.19 -7.94 -9.09
N GLY A 76 -5.36 -9.11 -8.46
CA GLY A 76 -6.55 -9.94 -8.59
C GLY A 76 -6.62 -10.80 -9.86
N MET A 77 -5.54 -10.88 -10.65
CA MET A 77 -5.49 -11.73 -11.85
C MET A 77 -5.07 -13.18 -11.56
N ASP A 78 -4.35 -13.40 -10.46
CA ASP A 78 -3.90 -14.71 -10.00
C ASP A 78 -3.91 -14.76 -8.47
N GLU A 79 -4.34 -15.90 -7.91
CA GLU A 79 -4.47 -16.12 -6.47
C GLU A 79 -3.14 -16.61 -5.85
N GLU A 80 -2.29 -17.26 -6.64
CA GLU A 80 -1.03 -17.83 -6.16
C GLU A 80 0.10 -16.79 -6.13
N THR A 81 0.13 -15.87 -7.10
CA THR A 81 1.15 -14.84 -7.19
C THR A 81 0.97 -13.78 -6.09
N ARG A 82 1.95 -13.71 -5.20
CA ARG A 82 1.99 -12.69 -4.15
C ARG A 82 2.26 -11.29 -4.72
N PRO A 83 1.69 -10.21 -4.14
CA PRO A 83 1.96 -8.85 -4.58
C PRO A 83 3.44 -8.44 -4.43
N PRO A 84 3.94 -7.51 -5.26
CA PRO A 84 5.26 -6.91 -5.08
C PRO A 84 5.42 -6.29 -3.68
N LEU A 85 6.67 -6.14 -3.23
CA LEU A 85 7.03 -5.71 -1.86
C LEU A 85 6.62 -6.68 -0.74
N SER A 86 5.97 -7.80 -1.06
CA SER A 86 5.71 -8.91 -0.13
C SER A 86 6.52 -10.18 -0.44
N THR A 87 7.37 -10.10 -1.46
CA THR A 87 8.27 -11.15 -1.95
C THR A 87 9.67 -10.58 -2.10
N PHE A 88 10.67 -11.46 -2.15
CA PHE A 88 12.06 -11.11 -2.44
C PHE A 88 12.58 -12.00 -3.56
N LEU A 89 13.18 -11.37 -4.58
CA LEU A 89 13.83 -12.04 -5.70
C LEU A 89 15.29 -11.54 -5.74
N LYS A 90 16.24 -12.47 -5.59
CA LYS A 90 17.66 -12.13 -5.42
C LYS A 90 18.23 -11.31 -6.58
N ASP A 91 17.79 -11.62 -7.79
CA ASP A 91 18.28 -11.01 -9.04
C ASP A 91 17.29 -9.95 -9.59
N GLU A 92 16.36 -9.46 -8.76
CA GLU A 92 15.46 -8.36 -9.12
C GLU A 92 16.25 -7.06 -9.24
N VAL A 93 16.29 -6.52 -10.46
CA VAL A 93 16.89 -5.22 -10.76
C VAL A 93 15.75 -4.24 -11.00
N LEU A 94 15.56 -3.31 -10.07
CA LEU A 94 14.68 -2.17 -10.26
C LEU A 94 15.52 -1.08 -10.95
N GLU A 95 15.21 -0.74 -12.19
CA GLU A 95 15.82 0.43 -12.84
C GLU A 95 15.56 1.67 -11.96
N GLU A 96 16.56 2.53 -11.78
CA GLU A 96 16.46 3.71 -10.92
C GLU A 96 15.25 4.55 -11.33
N ILE A 97 14.26 4.65 -10.41
CA ILE A 97 13.11 5.52 -10.55
C ILE A 97 13.62 6.95 -10.40
N MET A 98 13.99 7.58 -11.53
CA MET A 98 14.27 9.02 -11.64
C MET A 98 12.99 9.84 -11.55
#